data_AF-A0A194R0W7-F1
#
_entry.id   AF-A0A194R0W7-F1
#
_cell.length_a   1.000
_cell.length_b   1.000
_cell.length_c   1.000
_cell.angle_alpha   90.00
_cell.angle_beta   90.00
_cell.angle_gamma   90.00
#
_symmetry.space_group_name_H-M   'P 1'
#
loop_
_entity.id
_entity.type
_entity.pdbx_description
1 polymer ?
#
loop_
_entity_poly.entity_id
_entity_poly.type
_entity_poly.pdbx_seq_one_letter_code
_entity_poly.pdbx_strand_id
1 'polypeptide(L)'
;MTPPPTYTALGSVCSYCRPTGPAVTAVITAYIDEGKSNVALLNWQDLASMALPGFASSYMKWAAPNARKLGVRFANTLSNMAAAGLNLKKIHLIGHSLGAHLFGITGTTLASRGMQPSCITGLDPSRVGFDNKPNHLRLNPESAESVVVVHTDSSKYGAKGSMGKVDFWPNFRNNGHVIQPGCDERPAQTFSMADLCNHNRCWELLIDSMKHPGTLLGSHAKNYRVWKNYSAEEKKSVTMTIGKCDPNAVPGNYYLTTNAETPFGRGEEGL
;
A
#
# COMPACT_ATOMS: atom_id res chain seq x y z
N MET A 1 -32.93 -37.43 3.63
CA MET A 1 -31.83 -36.48 3.31
C MET A 1 -32.42 -35.08 3.33
N THR A 2 -32.06 -34.28 4.32
CA THR A 2 -32.48 -32.87 4.43
C THR A 2 -31.67 -32.03 3.43
N PRO A 3 -32.28 -31.09 2.71
CA PRO A 3 -31.54 -30.20 1.81
C PRO A 3 -30.59 -29.30 2.62
N PRO A 4 -29.46 -28.86 2.03
CA PRO A 4 -28.54 -27.96 2.71
C PRO A 4 -29.23 -26.60 2.98
N PRO A 5 -28.88 -25.91 4.06
CA PRO A 5 -29.43 -24.59 4.36
C PRO A 5 -29.00 -23.60 3.27
N THR A 6 -29.99 -22.99 2.62
CA THR A 6 -29.80 -21.80 1.77
C THR A 6 -29.45 -20.62 2.66
N TYR A 7 -28.21 -20.14 2.60
CA TYR A 7 -27.83 -18.87 3.19
C TYR A 7 -28.40 -17.74 2.35
N THR A 8 -29.54 -17.20 2.79
CA THR A 8 -30.05 -15.93 2.28
C THR A 8 -29.13 -14.84 2.80
N ALA A 9 -28.31 -14.26 1.94
CA ALA A 9 -27.60 -13.02 2.26
C ALA A 9 -28.66 -11.96 2.60
N LEU A 10 -28.82 -11.65 3.89
CA LEU A 10 -29.60 -10.51 4.36
C LEU A 10 -28.83 -9.23 3.99
N GLY A 11 -28.92 -8.86 2.71
CA GLY A 11 -28.40 -7.62 2.19
C GLY A 11 -29.42 -6.51 2.36
N SER A 12 -29.48 -5.89 3.54
CA SER A 12 -29.86 -4.48 3.59
C SER A 12 -28.70 -3.70 2.96
N VAL A 13 -28.78 -3.47 1.64
CA VAL A 13 -27.75 -2.81 0.86
C VAL A 13 -27.69 -1.35 1.30
N CYS A 14 -26.81 -1.05 2.24
CA CYS A 14 -26.38 0.29 2.58
C CYS A 14 -25.85 0.96 1.31
N SER A 15 -26.56 2.00 0.84
CA SER A 15 -26.21 2.79 -0.36
C SER A 15 -24.84 3.46 -0.26
N TYR A 16 -24.30 3.64 0.95
CA TYR A 16 -22.96 4.15 1.25
C TYR A 16 -21.89 3.06 1.42
N CYS A 17 -22.24 1.78 1.31
CA CYS A 17 -21.34 0.66 1.62
C CYS A 17 -20.73 0.02 0.36
N ARG A 18 -21.05 0.50 -0.84
CA ARG A 18 -20.39 0.06 -2.08
C ARG A 18 -19.24 1.01 -2.41
N PRO A 19 -17.98 0.59 -2.27
CA PRO A 19 -16.87 1.39 -2.76
C PRO A 19 -16.99 1.58 -4.27
N THR A 20 -16.81 2.81 -4.75
CA THR A 20 -16.82 3.14 -6.18
C THR A 20 -15.46 3.60 -6.70
N GLY A 21 -14.51 3.84 -5.79
CA GLY A 21 -13.16 4.26 -6.16
C GLY A 21 -12.39 3.13 -6.87
N PRO A 22 -11.69 3.42 -7.98
CA PRO A 22 -11.06 2.39 -8.82
C PRO A 22 -10.05 1.54 -8.05
N ALA A 23 -9.20 2.16 -7.23
CA ALA A 23 -8.21 1.45 -6.42
C ALA A 23 -8.84 0.45 -5.45
N VAL A 24 -9.85 0.90 -4.69
CA VAL A 24 -10.51 0.06 -3.67
C VAL A 24 -11.25 -1.09 -4.32
N THR A 25 -12.04 -0.81 -5.37
CA THR A 25 -12.80 -1.85 -6.07
C THR A 25 -11.86 -2.87 -6.71
N ALA A 26 -10.79 -2.43 -7.39
CA ALA A 26 -9.86 -3.33 -8.07
C ALA A 26 -9.11 -4.23 -7.07
N VAL A 27 -8.60 -3.68 -5.96
CA VAL A 27 -7.88 -4.47 -4.95
C VAL A 27 -8.83 -5.44 -4.25
N ILE A 28 -10.01 -5.01 -3.82
CA ILE A 28 -10.99 -5.91 -3.17
C ILE A 28 -11.35 -7.06 -4.11
N THR A 29 -11.67 -6.77 -5.36
CA THR A 29 -12.00 -7.80 -6.36
C THR A 29 -10.84 -8.78 -6.55
N ALA A 30 -9.59 -8.30 -6.67
CA ALA A 30 -8.43 -9.17 -6.83
C ALA A 30 -8.25 -10.16 -5.67
N TYR A 31 -8.45 -9.71 -4.41
CA TYR A 31 -8.36 -10.59 -3.24
C TYR A 31 -9.57 -11.53 -3.09
N ILE A 32 -10.77 -11.10 -3.50
CA ILE A 32 -11.96 -11.97 -3.54
C ILE A 32 -11.75 -13.07 -4.59
N ASP A 33 -11.30 -12.71 -5.79
CA ASP A 33 -11.07 -13.63 -6.90
C ASP A 33 -9.95 -14.64 -6.57
N GLU A 34 -8.94 -14.25 -5.79
CA GLU A 34 -7.93 -15.18 -5.30
C GLU A 34 -8.52 -16.26 -4.38
N GLY A 35 -9.60 -15.96 -3.65
CA GLY A 35 -10.37 -16.93 -2.85
C GLY A 35 -9.66 -17.45 -1.60
N LYS A 36 -8.55 -16.81 -1.16
CA LYS A 36 -7.74 -17.27 -0.01
C LYS A 36 -7.95 -16.45 1.27
N SER A 37 -8.65 -15.32 1.19
CA SER A 37 -8.73 -14.33 2.26
C SER A 37 -10.16 -13.87 2.53
N ASN A 38 -10.45 -13.55 3.79
CA ASN A 38 -11.61 -12.70 4.11
C ASN A 38 -11.21 -11.24 3.87
N VAL A 39 -12.00 -10.53 3.07
CA VAL A 39 -11.70 -9.13 2.69
C VAL A 39 -12.65 -8.19 3.43
N ALA A 40 -12.09 -7.20 4.13
CA ALA A 40 -12.83 -6.18 4.84
C ALA A 40 -12.36 -4.78 4.43
N LEU A 41 -13.31 -3.89 4.18
CA LEU A 41 -13.05 -2.49 3.85
C LEU A 41 -13.27 -1.60 5.07
N LEU A 42 -12.24 -0.88 5.49
CA LEU A 42 -12.39 0.27 6.37
C LEU A 42 -12.78 1.49 5.53
N ASN A 43 -14.09 1.75 5.38
CA ASN A 43 -14.57 2.95 4.69
C ASN A 43 -14.51 4.15 5.65
N TRP A 44 -13.71 5.16 5.29
CA TRP A 44 -13.53 6.40 6.05
C TRP A 44 -13.62 7.64 5.15
N GLN A 45 -14.34 7.53 4.04
CA GLN A 45 -14.44 8.58 3.01
C GLN A 45 -14.85 9.95 3.57
N ASP A 46 -15.77 10.00 4.54
CA ASP A 46 -16.25 11.26 5.10
C ASP A 46 -15.15 11.97 5.90
N LEU A 47 -14.32 11.19 6.59
CA LEU A 47 -13.16 11.68 7.34
C LEU A 47 -11.98 12.05 6.44
N ALA A 48 -11.93 11.50 5.22
CA ALA A 48 -10.94 11.81 4.20
C ALA A 48 -11.41 12.92 3.23
N SER A 49 -12.68 13.33 3.30
CA SER A 49 -13.31 14.25 2.35
C SER A 49 -12.78 15.69 2.45
N MET A 50 -13.09 16.50 1.44
CA MET A 50 -12.75 17.93 1.38
C MET A 50 -13.71 18.75 2.25
N ALA A 51 -13.53 18.69 3.57
CA ALA A 51 -14.43 19.30 4.54
C ALA A 51 -14.12 20.77 4.88
N LEU A 52 -13.01 21.34 4.40
CA LEU A 52 -12.57 22.71 4.67
C LEU A 52 -12.30 23.49 3.36
N PRO A 53 -12.46 24.82 3.35
CA PRO A 53 -12.12 25.64 2.19
C PRO A 53 -10.66 25.48 1.77
N GLY A 54 -10.47 25.07 0.51
CA GLY A 54 -9.16 24.87 -0.10
C GLY A 54 -8.57 23.49 0.16
N PHE A 55 -7.98 22.91 -0.89
CA PHE A 55 -7.38 21.58 -0.88
C PHE A 55 -6.34 21.41 0.24
N ALA A 56 -5.37 22.33 0.32
CA ALA A 56 -4.30 22.24 1.31
C ALA A 56 -4.83 22.23 2.75
N SER A 57 -5.84 23.05 3.05
CA SER A 57 -6.49 23.11 4.35
C SER A 57 -7.25 21.82 4.66
N SER A 58 -8.09 21.35 3.73
CA SER A 58 -8.80 20.08 3.86
C SER A 58 -7.84 18.93 4.09
N TYR A 59 -6.78 18.85 3.31
CA TYR A 59 -5.81 17.78 3.46
C TYR A 59 -5.06 17.85 4.82
N MET A 60 -4.45 19.00 5.13
CA MET A 60 -3.57 19.13 6.29
C MET A 60 -4.28 19.25 7.63
N LYS A 61 -5.46 19.86 7.65
CA LYS A 61 -6.20 20.16 8.89
C LYS A 61 -7.40 19.25 9.11
N TRP A 62 -7.85 18.50 8.09
CA TRP A 62 -8.95 17.55 8.21
C TRP A 62 -8.51 16.10 7.96
N ALA A 63 -8.19 15.75 6.71
CA ALA A 63 -7.97 14.36 6.31
C ALA A 63 -6.77 13.71 7.03
N ALA A 64 -5.59 14.35 7.02
CA ALA A 64 -4.40 13.79 7.66
C ALA A 64 -4.53 13.67 9.19
N PRO A 65 -5.03 14.68 9.95
CA PRO A 65 -5.33 14.51 11.37
C PRO A 65 -6.35 13.41 11.66
N ASN A 66 -7.39 13.27 10.83
CA ASN A 66 -8.40 12.23 10.99
C ASN A 66 -7.81 10.83 10.73
N ALA A 67 -6.96 10.66 9.72
CA ALA A 67 -6.24 9.41 9.46
C ALA A 67 -5.43 8.97 10.69
N ARG A 68 -4.74 9.90 11.35
CA ARG A 68 -3.99 9.61 12.59
C ARG A 68 -4.89 9.16 13.73
N LYS A 69 -5.96 9.93 14.00
CA LYS A 69 -6.95 9.59 15.05
C LYS A 69 -7.62 8.25 14.77
N LEU A 70 -7.96 7.99 13.52
CA LEU A 70 -8.59 6.74 13.10
C LEU A 70 -7.63 5.55 13.22
N GLY A 71 -6.35 5.71 12.91
CA GLY A 71 -5.35 4.65 13.13
C GLY A 71 -5.29 4.20 14.60
N VAL A 72 -5.29 5.14 15.55
CA VAL A 72 -5.34 4.81 16.99
C VAL A 72 -6.66 4.11 17.37
N ARG A 73 -7.80 4.59 16.87
CA ARG A 73 -9.12 3.97 17.13
C ARG A 73 -9.22 2.58 16.52
N PHE A 74 -8.65 2.37 15.34
CA PHE A 74 -8.66 1.09 14.66
C PHE A 74 -7.75 0.08 15.38
N ALA A 75 -6.63 0.53 15.95
CA ALA A 75 -5.82 -0.30 16.84
C ALA A 75 -6.61 -0.78 18.07
N ASN A 76 -7.45 0.07 18.68
CA ASN A 76 -8.34 -0.36 19.76
C ASN A 76 -9.35 -1.41 19.29
N THR A 77 -9.90 -1.23 18.09
CA THR A 77 -10.83 -2.19 17.48
C THR A 77 -10.16 -3.54 17.28
N LEU A 78 -8.98 -3.58 16.65
CA LEU A 78 -8.22 -4.82 16.46
C LEU A 78 -7.77 -5.45 17.79
N SER A 79 -7.42 -4.64 18.80
CA SER A 79 -7.10 -5.14 20.15
C SER A 79 -8.30 -5.87 20.77
N ASN A 80 -9.49 -5.27 20.69
CA ASN A 80 -10.72 -5.87 21.21
C ASN A 80 -11.10 -7.14 20.45
N MET A 81 -10.95 -7.14 19.12
CA MET A 81 -11.18 -8.33 18.31
C MET A 81 -10.18 -9.44 18.64
N ALA A 82 -8.91 -9.08 18.91
CA ALA A 82 -7.90 -10.04 19.33
C ALA A 82 -8.24 -10.67 20.68
N ALA A 83 -8.71 -9.87 21.64
CA ALA A 83 -9.25 -10.37 22.91
C ALA A 83 -10.47 -11.30 22.72
N ALA A 84 -11.23 -11.11 21.63
CA ALA A 84 -12.34 -11.97 21.23
C ALA A 84 -11.92 -13.16 20.35
N GLY A 85 -10.62 -13.40 20.13
CA GLY A 85 -10.09 -14.56 19.42
C GLY A 85 -9.58 -14.30 17.98
N LEU A 86 -9.59 -13.05 17.50
CA LEU A 86 -8.98 -12.71 16.22
C LEU A 86 -7.45 -12.88 16.28
N ASN A 87 -6.91 -13.76 15.45
CA ASN A 87 -5.46 -13.91 15.36
C ASN A 87 -4.84 -12.78 14.52
N LEU A 88 -4.20 -11.81 15.18
CA LEU A 88 -3.50 -10.70 14.50
C LEU A 88 -2.38 -11.16 13.56
N LYS A 89 -1.80 -12.35 13.80
CA LYS A 89 -0.80 -12.97 12.92
C LYS A 89 -1.37 -13.48 11.60
N LYS A 90 -2.69 -13.37 11.38
CA LYS A 90 -3.35 -13.61 10.09
C LYS A 90 -3.89 -12.32 9.45
N ILE A 91 -3.58 -11.16 10.03
CA ILE A 91 -4.05 -9.87 9.53
C ILE A 91 -3.01 -9.25 8.61
N HIS A 92 -3.46 -8.91 7.40
CA HIS A 92 -2.75 -8.11 6.41
C HIS A 92 -3.54 -6.82 6.18
N LEU A 93 -2.92 -5.68 6.47
CA LEU A 93 -3.50 -4.37 6.24
C LEU A 93 -2.90 -3.75 4.98
N ILE A 94 -3.74 -3.28 4.05
CA ILE A 94 -3.28 -2.69 2.78
C ILE A 94 -3.80 -1.25 2.72
N GLY A 95 -2.88 -0.28 2.76
CA GLY A 95 -3.23 1.14 2.78
C GLY A 95 -2.62 1.88 1.61
N HIS A 96 -3.44 2.59 0.84
CA HIS A 96 -2.99 3.51 -0.22
C HIS A 96 -2.92 4.95 0.28
N SER A 97 -1.92 5.71 -0.17
CA SER A 97 -1.80 7.14 0.13
C SER A 97 -1.85 7.43 1.64
N LEU A 98 -2.80 8.25 2.11
CA LEU A 98 -3.06 8.49 3.54
C LEU A 98 -3.38 7.21 4.33
N GLY A 99 -4.04 6.24 3.70
CA GLY A 99 -4.41 4.96 4.31
C GLY A 99 -3.21 4.14 4.75
N ALA A 100 -2.06 4.27 4.06
CA ALA A 100 -0.81 3.63 4.46
C ALA A 100 -0.39 4.07 5.87
N HIS A 101 -0.49 5.36 6.16
CA HIS A 101 -0.16 5.90 7.49
C HIS A 101 -1.21 5.58 8.53
N LEU A 102 -2.50 5.53 8.17
CA LEU A 102 -3.55 5.07 9.07
C LEU A 102 -3.24 3.67 9.60
N PHE A 103 -2.90 2.73 8.70
CA PHE A 103 -2.55 1.37 9.10
C PHE A 103 -1.16 1.27 9.75
N GLY A 104 -0.21 2.11 9.37
CA GLY A 104 1.07 2.22 10.09
C GLY A 104 0.91 2.64 11.55
N ILE A 105 0.07 3.66 11.80
CA ILE A 105 -0.24 4.13 13.15
C ILE A 105 -1.04 3.07 13.92
N THR A 106 -1.96 2.38 13.24
CA THR A 106 -2.66 1.21 13.81
C THR A 106 -1.65 0.19 14.32
N GLY A 107 -0.72 -0.22 13.46
CA GLY A 107 0.32 -1.20 13.77
C GLY A 107 1.22 -0.77 14.91
N THR A 108 1.71 0.47 14.89
CA THR A 108 2.58 1.01 15.95
C THR A 108 1.85 1.13 17.30
N THR A 109 0.55 1.46 17.28
CA THR A 109 -0.28 1.51 18.49
C THR A 109 -0.55 0.11 19.06
N LEU A 110 -0.66 -0.92 18.21
CA LEU A 110 -0.71 -2.32 18.66
C LEU A 110 0.64 -2.75 19.24
N ALA A 111 1.75 -2.36 18.60
CA ALA A 111 3.10 -2.75 19.03
C ALA A 111 3.44 -2.26 20.44
N SER A 112 2.97 -1.07 20.83
CA SER A 112 3.12 -0.56 22.20
C SER A 112 2.39 -1.39 23.27
N ARG A 113 1.53 -2.33 22.85
CA ARG A 113 0.79 -3.27 23.70
C ARG A 113 1.31 -4.71 23.56
N GLY A 114 2.45 -4.92 22.90
CA GLY A 114 2.97 -6.25 22.60
C GLY A 114 2.17 -7.02 21.54
N MET A 115 1.31 -6.32 20.79
CA MET A 115 0.51 -6.91 19.70
C MET A 115 1.04 -6.45 18.35
N GLN A 116 0.94 -7.27 17.31
CA GLN A 116 1.38 -6.85 15.99
C GLN A 116 0.66 -7.62 14.88
N PRO A 117 0.15 -6.95 13.83
CA PRO A 117 -0.36 -7.63 12.65
C PRO A 117 0.79 -8.32 11.89
N SER A 118 0.47 -9.35 11.11
CA SER A 118 1.49 -10.06 10.32
C SER A 118 2.06 -9.17 9.23
N CYS A 119 1.21 -8.45 8.49
CA CYS A 119 1.69 -7.61 7.40
C CYS A 119 0.98 -6.27 7.29
N ILE A 120 1.74 -5.25 6.89
CA ILE A 120 1.22 -4.01 6.34
C ILE A 120 1.83 -3.79 4.96
N THR A 121 0.99 -3.60 3.93
CA THR A 121 1.41 -3.10 2.62
C THR A 121 1.03 -1.63 2.48
N GLY A 122 2.03 -0.75 2.39
CA GLY A 122 1.87 0.67 2.09
C GLY A 122 1.99 0.91 0.58
N LEU A 123 0.90 1.34 -0.05
CA LEU A 123 0.86 1.64 -1.48
C LEU A 123 1.01 3.15 -1.66
N ASP A 124 2.18 3.55 -2.14
CA ASP A 124 2.64 4.93 -2.33
C ASP A 124 2.23 5.89 -1.20
N PRO A 125 2.77 5.71 0.02
CA PRO A 125 2.35 6.46 1.19
C PRO A 125 2.52 7.97 1.02
N SER A 126 1.53 8.75 1.46
CA SER A 126 1.50 10.19 1.19
C SER A 126 2.61 10.98 1.89
N ARG A 127 3.38 11.78 1.16
CA ARG A 127 4.42 12.66 1.72
C ARG A 127 3.87 13.74 2.63
N VAL A 128 2.89 14.48 2.13
CA VAL A 128 2.43 15.73 2.77
C VAL A 128 1.81 15.40 4.12
N GLY A 129 2.32 16.01 5.18
CA GLY A 129 1.84 15.81 6.55
C GLY A 129 2.49 14.65 7.32
N PHE A 130 3.33 13.83 6.68
CA PHE A 130 3.93 12.62 7.27
C PHE A 130 5.45 12.52 7.12
N ASP A 131 6.03 13.07 6.04
CA ASP A 131 7.49 13.17 5.93
C ASP A 131 8.05 13.90 7.18
N ASN A 132 9.14 13.35 7.73
CA ASN A 132 9.80 13.81 8.96
C ASN A 132 8.96 13.72 10.25
N LYS A 133 7.78 13.11 10.23
CA LYS A 133 7.07 12.80 11.47
C LYS A 133 7.76 11.66 12.23
N PRO A 134 7.73 11.69 13.58
CA PRO A 134 8.16 10.55 14.39
C PRO A 134 7.46 9.25 13.99
N ASN A 135 8.13 8.10 14.16
CA ASN A 135 7.61 6.80 13.72
C ASN A 135 6.17 6.54 14.21
N HIS A 136 5.84 6.87 15.46
CA HIS A 136 4.50 6.67 16.02
C HIS A 136 3.37 7.49 15.36
N LEU A 137 3.68 8.44 14.47
CA LEU A 137 2.70 9.26 13.74
C LEU A 137 2.63 8.95 12.24
N ARG A 138 3.29 7.88 11.78
CA ARG A 138 3.34 7.48 10.37
C ARG A 138 3.54 5.97 10.21
N LEU A 139 3.55 5.52 8.96
CA LEU A 139 4.02 4.18 8.63
C LEU A 139 5.54 4.09 8.86
N ASN A 140 5.97 2.98 9.46
CA ASN A 140 7.35 2.70 9.81
C ASN A 140 7.61 1.17 9.81
N PRO A 141 8.88 0.73 9.85
CA PRO A 141 9.23 -0.70 9.82
C PRO A 141 8.72 -1.50 11.04
N GLU A 142 8.44 -0.84 12.16
CA GLU A 142 7.97 -1.47 13.40
C GLU A 142 6.45 -1.69 13.42
N SER A 143 5.72 -1.21 12.40
CA SER A 143 4.25 -1.25 12.37
C SER A 143 3.68 -2.68 12.23
N ALA A 144 4.42 -3.63 11.69
CA ALA A 144 4.01 -5.03 11.52
C ALA A 144 5.20 -5.99 11.53
N GLU A 145 4.95 -7.30 11.56
CA GLU A 145 6.03 -8.29 11.41
C GLU A 145 6.73 -8.15 10.05
N SER A 146 5.98 -7.85 9.00
CA SER A 146 6.49 -7.43 7.71
C SER A 146 5.81 -6.14 7.26
N VAL A 147 6.59 -5.10 6.94
CA VAL A 147 6.08 -3.85 6.39
C VAL A 147 6.67 -3.67 5.00
N VAL A 148 5.82 -3.74 3.99
CA VAL A 148 6.20 -3.68 2.58
C VAL A 148 5.63 -2.41 1.98
N VAL A 149 6.46 -1.64 1.29
CA VAL A 149 6.04 -0.36 0.70
C VAL A 149 6.32 -0.37 -0.79
N VAL A 150 5.42 0.19 -1.60
CA VAL A 150 5.60 0.34 -3.05
C VAL A 150 5.53 1.83 -3.39
N HIS A 151 6.65 2.40 -3.81
CA HIS A 151 6.80 3.83 -4.11
C HIS A 151 6.73 4.07 -5.63
N THR A 152 5.65 4.66 -6.12
CA THR A 152 5.45 4.91 -7.55
C THR A 152 5.37 6.39 -7.92
N ASP A 153 5.16 7.28 -6.94
CA ASP A 153 5.11 8.73 -7.15
C ASP A 153 5.90 9.54 -6.09
N SER A 154 7.12 9.10 -5.81
CA SER A 154 8.01 9.77 -4.84
C SER A 154 8.44 11.20 -5.24
N SER A 155 8.09 11.64 -6.46
CA SER A 155 8.37 12.99 -6.96
C SER A 155 7.25 14.00 -6.65
N LYS A 156 6.02 13.55 -6.37
CA LYS A 156 4.88 14.44 -6.17
C LYS A 156 4.08 14.10 -4.91
N TYR A 157 3.27 13.04 -4.93
CA TYR A 157 2.38 12.67 -3.83
C TYR A 157 2.99 11.71 -2.82
N GLY A 158 3.75 10.73 -3.30
CA GLY A 158 4.39 9.69 -2.50
C GLY A 158 5.57 10.21 -1.67
N ALA A 159 5.88 9.49 -0.61
CA ALA A 159 7.02 9.75 0.27
C ALA A 159 8.35 9.64 -0.47
N LYS A 160 9.34 10.43 -0.03
CA LYS A 160 10.67 10.47 -0.66
C LYS A 160 11.66 9.44 -0.11
N GLY A 161 11.36 8.87 1.05
CA GLY A 161 12.26 7.98 1.77
C GLY A 161 11.61 6.65 2.10
N SER A 162 12.46 5.65 2.31
CA SER A 162 12.06 4.32 2.75
C SER A 162 11.34 4.39 4.09
N MET A 163 10.27 3.62 4.24
CA MET A 163 9.50 3.54 5.49
C MET A 163 9.02 2.14 5.84
N GLY A 164 9.33 1.13 5.03
CA GLY A 164 9.06 -0.27 5.31
C GLY A 164 10.28 -1.00 5.87
N LYS A 165 10.08 -2.28 6.16
CA LYS A 165 11.20 -3.24 6.20
C LYS A 165 11.70 -3.50 4.77
N VAL A 166 10.76 -3.54 3.82
CA VAL A 166 11.02 -3.70 2.38
C VAL A 166 10.36 -2.54 1.64
N ASP A 167 11.13 -1.83 0.83
CA ASP A 167 10.65 -0.71 0.03
C ASP A 167 10.94 -0.97 -1.46
N PHE A 168 9.87 -1.18 -2.24
CA PHE A 168 9.93 -1.32 -3.69
C PHE A 168 9.93 0.06 -4.36
N TRP A 169 10.78 0.22 -5.36
CA TRP A 169 10.98 1.45 -6.13
C TRP A 169 10.88 1.18 -7.65
N PRO A 170 9.67 0.86 -8.17
CA PRO A 170 9.48 0.62 -9.59
C PRO A 170 9.81 1.85 -10.43
N ASN A 171 10.64 1.66 -11.46
CA ASN A 171 11.02 2.70 -12.43
C ASN A 171 11.63 3.96 -11.79
N PHE A 172 12.18 3.82 -10.57
CA PHE A 172 12.77 4.93 -9.84
C PHE A 172 13.98 5.50 -10.59
N ARG A 173 14.28 6.77 -10.35
CA ARG A 173 15.48 7.43 -10.85
C ARG A 173 15.94 8.51 -9.87
N ASN A 174 17.25 8.68 -9.75
CA ASN A 174 17.82 9.71 -8.89
C ASN A 174 17.65 11.14 -9.41
N ASN A 175 17.55 11.31 -10.73
CA ASN A 175 17.53 12.61 -11.38
C ASN A 175 16.24 12.73 -12.20
N GLY A 176 15.56 13.87 -12.06
CA GLY A 176 14.27 14.12 -12.70
C GLY A 176 13.09 13.57 -11.91
N HIS A 177 11.89 13.70 -12.48
CA HIS A 177 10.68 13.12 -11.90
C HIS A 177 10.65 11.60 -12.11
N VAL A 178 10.14 10.87 -11.14
CA VAL A 178 9.78 9.46 -11.30
C VAL A 178 8.48 9.41 -12.07
N ILE A 179 8.51 8.78 -13.24
CA ILE A 179 7.36 8.55 -14.09
C ILE A 179 7.28 7.07 -14.40
N GLN A 180 6.17 6.47 -14.00
CA GLN A 180 5.83 5.10 -14.32
C GLN A 180 5.49 4.99 -15.80
N PRO A 181 5.98 3.95 -16.51
CA PRO A 181 5.61 3.69 -17.89
C PRO A 181 4.08 3.66 -18.07
N GLY A 182 3.57 4.33 -19.09
CA GLY A 182 2.12 4.48 -19.33
C GLY A 182 1.49 5.72 -18.66
N CYS A 183 2.21 6.41 -17.79
CA CYS A 183 1.78 7.71 -17.23
C CYS A 183 2.34 8.90 -18.02
N ASP A 184 1.54 9.95 -18.12
CA ASP A 184 1.88 11.18 -18.83
C ASP A 184 2.54 12.21 -17.90
N GLU A 185 3.50 12.96 -18.42
CA GLU A 185 4.17 14.07 -17.72
C GLU A 185 3.44 15.40 -17.89
N ARG A 186 2.50 15.49 -18.84
CA ARG A 186 1.78 16.72 -19.13
C ARG A 186 1.02 17.22 -17.89
N PRO A 187 1.00 18.54 -17.64
CA PRO A 187 0.21 19.11 -16.57
C PRO A 187 -1.25 18.66 -16.70
N ALA A 188 -1.77 18.06 -15.63
CA ALA A 188 -3.16 17.68 -15.51
C ALA A 188 -3.78 18.42 -14.33
N GLN A 189 -5.11 18.46 -14.29
CA GLN A 189 -5.81 19.00 -13.12
C GLN A 189 -5.45 18.15 -11.90
N THR A 190 -5.00 18.80 -10.82
CA THR A 190 -4.65 18.14 -9.56
C THR A 190 -5.75 17.16 -9.13
N PHE A 191 -5.37 15.93 -8.79
CA PHE A 191 -6.29 14.82 -8.43
C PHE A 191 -7.18 14.26 -9.55
N SER A 192 -7.03 14.71 -10.79
CA SER A 192 -7.61 14.00 -11.93
C SER A 192 -6.96 12.62 -12.10
N MET A 193 -7.62 11.72 -12.84
CA MET A 193 -7.06 10.38 -13.09
C MET A 193 -5.71 10.43 -13.81
N ALA A 194 -5.54 11.37 -14.75
CA ALA A 194 -4.25 11.59 -15.42
C ALA A 194 -3.17 12.05 -14.42
N ASP A 195 -3.53 12.96 -13.52
CA ASP A 195 -2.64 13.53 -12.51
C ASP A 195 -2.20 12.52 -11.44
N LEU A 196 -3.08 11.57 -11.12
CA LEU A 196 -2.87 10.50 -10.15
C LEU A 196 -2.26 9.23 -10.76
N CYS A 197 -1.96 9.19 -12.06
CA CYS A 197 -1.49 7.97 -12.73
C CYS A 197 -0.30 7.32 -12.00
N ASN A 198 0.77 8.09 -11.73
CA ASN A 198 1.93 7.60 -10.98
C ASN A 198 1.54 7.12 -9.57
N HIS A 199 0.69 7.88 -8.88
CA HIS A 199 0.25 7.57 -7.51
C HIS A 199 -0.64 6.32 -7.44
N ASN A 200 -1.33 6.00 -8.53
CA ASN A 200 -2.20 4.84 -8.67
C ASN A 200 -1.48 3.58 -9.13
N ARG A 201 -0.34 3.71 -9.82
CA ARG A 201 0.42 2.55 -10.32
C ARG A 201 0.79 1.55 -9.23
N CYS A 202 0.98 1.97 -7.99
CA CYS A 202 1.31 1.07 -6.88
C CYS A 202 0.26 -0.04 -6.63
N TRP A 203 -1.04 0.27 -6.69
CA TRP A 203 -2.09 -0.73 -6.51
C TRP A 203 -2.32 -1.56 -7.78
N GLU A 204 -2.08 -0.98 -8.96
CA GLU A 204 -2.08 -1.71 -10.23
C GLU A 204 -0.99 -2.78 -10.24
N LEU A 205 0.23 -2.45 -9.81
CA LEU A 205 1.35 -3.38 -9.70
C LEU A 205 1.10 -4.47 -8.65
N LEU A 206 0.45 -4.14 -7.53
CA LEU A 206 0.05 -5.16 -6.54
C LEU A 206 -0.91 -6.19 -7.15
N ILE A 207 -1.92 -5.74 -7.88
CA ILE A 207 -2.90 -6.64 -8.51
C ILE A 207 -2.24 -7.45 -9.63
N ASP A 208 -1.38 -6.81 -10.44
CA ASP A 208 -0.65 -7.47 -11.52
C ASP A 208 0.29 -8.56 -10.98
N SER A 209 0.93 -8.35 -9.83
CA SER A 209 1.81 -9.36 -9.21
C SER A 209 1.04 -10.58 -8.71
N MET A 210 -0.23 -10.41 -8.31
CA MET A 210 -1.14 -11.51 -7.95
C MET A 210 -1.59 -12.29 -9.19
N LYS A 211 -1.91 -11.59 -10.29
CA LYS A 211 -2.40 -12.19 -11.54
C LYS A 211 -1.29 -12.86 -12.36
N HIS A 212 -0.08 -12.33 -12.28
CA HIS A 212 1.09 -12.79 -13.02
C HIS A 212 2.27 -13.09 -12.07
N PRO A 213 2.17 -14.16 -11.26
CA PRO A 213 3.21 -14.51 -10.29
C PRO A 213 4.59 -14.64 -10.94
N GLY A 214 5.62 -14.10 -10.27
CA GLY A 214 7.01 -14.19 -10.72
C GLY A 214 7.44 -13.13 -11.75
N THR A 215 6.53 -12.27 -12.21
CA THR A 215 6.86 -11.25 -13.24
C THR A 215 7.27 -9.90 -12.66
N LEU A 216 6.83 -9.54 -11.45
CA LEU A 216 7.17 -8.28 -10.77
C LEU A 216 8.18 -8.52 -9.65
N LEU A 217 9.44 -8.76 -10.03
CA LEU A 217 10.56 -9.00 -9.13
C LEU A 217 11.33 -7.70 -8.88
N GLY A 218 11.51 -7.34 -7.62
CA GLY A 218 12.44 -6.30 -7.19
C GLY A 218 13.80 -6.89 -6.81
N SER A 219 14.87 -6.18 -7.13
CA SER A 219 16.26 -6.52 -6.78
C SER A 219 16.74 -5.69 -5.59
N HIS A 220 17.19 -6.35 -4.52
CA HIS A 220 17.70 -5.66 -3.33
C HIS A 220 18.98 -4.88 -3.66
N ALA A 221 19.06 -3.63 -3.21
CA ALA A 221 20.29 -2.87 -3.24
C ALA A 221 20.34 -1.81 -2.13
N LYS A 222 21.56 -1.39 -1.77
CA LYS A 222 21.78 -0.29 -0.81
C LYS A 222 21.09 1.01 -1.25
N ASN A 223 21.14 1.32 -2.54
CA ASN A 223 20.48 2.45 -3.16
C ASN A 223 20.43 2.29 -4.69
N TYR A 224 19.68 3.17 -5.36
CA TYR A 224 19.49 3.13 -6.81
C TYR A 224 20.80 3.23 -7.62
N ARG A 225 21.81 3.98 -7.14
CA ARG A 225 23.09 4.11 -7.88
C ARG A 225 23.82 2.78 -7.94
N VAL A 226 23.78 2.03 -6.84
CA VAL A 226 24.37 0.71 -6.75
C VAL A 226 23.61 -0.26 -7.66
N TRP A 227 22.28 -0.33 -7.52
CA TRP A 227 21.45 -1.21 -8.35
C TRP A 227 21.63 -0.98 -9.86
N LYS A 228 21.70 0.28 -10.30
CA LYS A 228 21.88 0.62 -11.72
C LYS A 228 23.18 0.06 -12.31
N ASN A 229 24.20 -0.12 -11.48
CA ASN A 229 25.53 -0.59 -11.90
C ASN A 229 25.76 -2.08 -11.63
N TYR A 230 24.77 -2.80 -11.10
CA TYR A 230 24.88 -4.23 -10.87
C TYR A 230 24.98 -5.02 -12.17
N SER A 231 25.72 -6.14 -12.12
CA SER A 231 25.66 -7.19 -13.14
C SER A 231 24.29 -7.88 -13.14
N ALA A 232 24.02 -8.70 -14.16
CA ALA A 232 22.80 -9.49 -14.22
C ALA A 232 22.69 -10.49 -13.07
N GLU A 233 23.81 -11.04 -12.61
CA GLU A 233 23.89 -11.99 -11.49
C GLU A 233 23.64 -11.29 -10.15
N GLU A 234 24.25 -10.11 -9.94
CA GLU A 234 24.03 -9.31 -8.73
C GLU A 234 22.55 -8.92 -8.58
N LYS A 235 21.91 -8.54 -9.69
CA LYS A 235 20.49 -8.22 -9.75
C LYS A 235 19.57 -9.38 -9.33
N LYS A 236 19.98 -10.62 -9.58
CA LYS A 236 19.23 -11.84 -9.25
C LYS A 236 19.54 -12.40 -7.85
N SER A 237 20.59 -11.90 -7.19
CA SER A 237 21.10 -12.48 -5.94
C SER A 237 20.09 -12.47 -4.79
N VAL A 238 19.38 -11.36 -4.61
CA VAL A 238 18.33 -11.19 -3.59
C VAL A 238 17.16 -10.49 -4.25
N THR A 239 16.09 -11.24 -4.50
CA THR A 239 14.88 -10.73 -5.15
C THR A 239 13.64 -10.97 -4.31
N MET A 240 12.62 -10.14 -4.53
CA MET A 240 11.34 -10.27 -3.87
C MET A 240 10.21 -9.79 -4.79
N THR A 241 9.06 -10.46 -4.76
CA THR A 241 7.90 -10.06 -5.54
C THR A 241 7.17 -8.88 -4.89
N ILE A 242 6.71 -7.92 -5.70
CA ILE A 242 5.87 -6.81 -5.22
C ILE A 242 4.68 -7.35 -4.42
N GLY A 243 4.44 -6.75 -3.25
CA GLY A 243 3.29 -7.05 -2.38
C GLY A 243 3.43 -8.31 -1.53
N LYS A 244 4.45 -9.14 -1.76
CA LYS A 244 4.70 -10.32 -0.91
C LYS A 244 5.03 -9.87 0.50
N CYS A 245 4.38 -10.44 1.50
CA CYS A 245 4.71 -10.23 2.91
C CYS A 245 5.61 -11.37 3.38
N ASP A 246 6.86 -11.05 3.71
CA ASP A 246 7.82 -12.03 4.21
C ASP A 246 8.58 -11.42 5.39
N PRO A 247 8.43 -11.96 6.62
CA PRO A 247 9.14 -11.46 7.79
C PRO A 247 10.65 -11.74 7.74
N ASN A 248 11.09 -12.66 6.88
CA ASN A 248 12.49 -13.03 6.70
C ASN A 248 13.15 -12.35 5.48
N ALA A 249 12.42 -11.50 4.75
CA ALA A 249 12.98 -10.75 3.64
C ALA A 249 14.14 -9.87 4.09
N VAL A 250 15.17 -9.76 3.26
CA VAL A 250 16.31 -8.88 3.51
C VAL A 250 15.81 -7.44 3.56
N PRO A 251 15.96 -6.71 4.68
CA PRO A 251 15.44 -5.36 4.76
C PRO A 251 16.17 -4.41 3.80
N GLY A 252 15.45 -3.41 3.30
CA GLY A 252 16.01 -2.35 2.46
C GLY A 252 15.22 -2.11 1.18
N ASN A 253 15.93 -1.59 0.18
CA ASN A 253 15.32 -1.10 -1.05
C ASN A 253 15.40 -2.16 -2.16
N TYR A 254 14.30 -2.32 -2.87
CA TYR A 254 14.15 -3.23 -3.99
C TYR A 254 13.80 -2.44 -5.24
N TYR A 255 14.64 -2.50 -6.26
CA TYR A 255 14.48 -1.75 -7.50
C TYR A 255 14.09 -2.67 -8.65
N LEU A 256 13.29 -2.15 -9.58
CA LEU A 256 12.83 -2.87 -10.76
C LEU A 256 12.31 -1.91 -11.83
N THR A 257 12.11 -2.43 -13.03
CA THR A 257 11.43 -1.75 -14.14
C THR A 257 10.20 -2.54 -14.57
N THR A 258 9.23 -1.83 -15.16
CA THR A 258 7.95 -2.42 -15.58
C THR A 258 7.60 -1.99 -17.01
N ASN A 259 6.64 -2.67 -17.63
CA ASN A 259 6.02 -2.24 -18.88
C ASN A 259 5.04 -1.09 -18.64
N ALA A 260 4.60 -0.47 -19.75
CA ALA A 260 3.59 0.59 -19.73
C ALA A 260 2.17 0.09 -19.44
N GLU A 261 1.87 -1.14 -19.86
CA GLU A 261 0.56 -1.80 -19.81
C GLU A 261 0.67 -3.18 -19.14
N THR A 262 -0.47 -3.73 -18.72
CA THR A 262 -0.55 -5.09 -18.14
C THR A 262 -0.30 -6.17 -19.23
N PRO A 263 0.44 -7.26 -18.94
CA PRO A 263 1.19 -7.51 -17.70
C PRO A 263 2.35 -6.52 -17.55
N PHE A 264 2.39 -5.84 -16.40
CA PHE A 264 3.42 -4.84 -16.12
C PHE A 264 4.77 -5.49 -15.83
N GLY A 265 4.75 -6.71 -15.28
CA GLY A 265 5.95 -7.45 -14.95
C GLY A 265 6.80 -7.82 -16.16
N ARG A 266 8.11 -7.85 -15.94
CA ARG A 266 9.15 -8.18 -16.94
C ARG A 266 10.00 -9.38 -16.55
N GLY A 267 9.66 -10.04 -15.44
CA GLY A 267 10.46 -11.14 -14.88
C GLY A 267 11.89 -10.67 -14.61
N GLU A 268 12.86 -11.50 -14.98
CA GLU A 268 14.28 -11.16 -14.82
C GLU A 268 14.74 -9.98 -15.66
N GLU A 269 14.08 -9.69 -16.79
CA GLU A 269 14.38 -8.50 -17.62
C GLU A 269 14.00 -7.18 -16.94
N GLY A 270 13.17 -7.27 -15.88
CA GLY A 270 12.78 -6.13 -15.07
C GLY A 270 13.80 -5.75 -14.01
N LEU A 271 14.76 -6.62 -13.71
CA LEU A 271 15.74 -6.41 -12.63
C LEU A 271 16.84 -5.43 -12.99
#